data_AF-A0AA88XXV4-F1
#
_entry.id   AF-A0AA88XXV4-F1
#
_cell.length_a   1.000
_cell.length_b   1.000
_cell.length_c   1.000
_cell.angle_alpha   90.00
_cell.angle_beta   90.00
_cell.angle_gamma   90.00
#
_symmetry.space_group_name_H-M   'P 1'
#
loop_
_entity.id
_entity.type
_entity.pdbx_description
1 polymer ?
#
loop_
_entity_poly.entity_id
_entity_poly.type
_entity_poly.pdbx_seq_one_letter_code
_entity_poly.pdbx_strand_id
1 'polypeptide(L)'
;MYIACVYLPPSNSNYFKHYDVDLFFDIENQIQYYSSLGKIILTGDFNARTSNLPDYIESDQLHGGLTRFLSAVFDYCSDESLESRKTSDLNTNDYGYKLLSLCRSSGLRILNGRVGDSSEFTFAGGRGLSVIDYLILAPDAFRLISDFRIDDFNVYSDHAPLLISLICRSHQQNDHDHVNAGNFENIRCLKWDADSANLARTAISDKLNAMYPLIENLQQERRLSQSSPIDDSVDSFSAILTDTLAPYFEIARPAPNRTQGSRSYSTRKHDQLDKPWFTDELRSKHKTYLSTLYAFNRNKNVTTHEALRLAKKTYKSLEYKLKRNFQRHEGNMLDMCRKTNPIVFYKRFAKKNVKCKSQSLPEFFKHFKNLASAPDCDDDMLNFDPDFIANSSSAVFDELDMYISESEVVDCIKNLKT
;
A
#
# COMPACT_ATOMS: atom_id res chain seq x y z
N MET A 1 8.45 18.33 -11.30
CA MET A 1 7.44 17.36 -11.78
C MET A 1 6.76 16.81 -10.54
N TYR A 2 5.44 16.78 -10.53
CA TYR A 2 4.62 16.31 -9.41
C TYR A 2 3.91 15.03 -9.84
N ILE A 3 3.86 14.04 -8.96
CA ILE A 3 3.15 12.78 -9.19
C ILE A 3 2.08 12.67 -8.12
N ALA A 4 0.82 12.55 -8.54
CA ALA A 4 -0.31 12.33 -7.65
C ALA A 4 -0.83 10.90 -7.84
N CYS A 5 -0.85 10.15 -6.75
CA CYS A 5 -1.45 8.82 -6.69
C CYS A 5 -2.92 8.95 -6.29
N VAL A 6 -3.84 8.55 -7.16
CA VAL A 6 -5.28 8.73 -6.99
C VAL A 6 -5.95 7.39 -6.69
N TYR A 7 -6.85 7.39 -5.72
CA TYR A 7 -7.82 6.34 -5.50
C TYR A 7 -9.20 6.97 -5.39
N LEU A 8 -10.10 6.65 -6.32
CA LEU A 8 -11.51 7.03 -6.24
C LEU A 8 -12.33 5.83 -5.77
N PRO A 9 -13.04 5.92 -4.62
CA PRO A 9 -13.96 4.88 -4.21
C PRO A 9 -14.98 4.60 -5.31
N PRO A 10 -15.42 3.35 -5.54
CA PRO A 10 -16.48 3.06 -6.50
C PRO A 10 -17.71 3.93 -6.26
N SER A 11 -18.44 4.32 -7.31
CA SER A 11 -19.60 5.22 -7.21
C SER A 11 -20.70 4.75 -6.26
N ASN A 12 -20.75 3.44 -5.95
CA ASN A 12 -21.67 2.83 -5.00
C ASN A 12 -21.05 2.52 -3.63
N SER A 13 -19.87 3.08 -3.32
CA SER A 13 -19.19 2.91 -2.04
C SER A 13 -19.98 3.53 -0.89
N ASN A 14 -19.91 2.90 0.29
CA ASN A 14 -20.45 3.48 1.53
C ASN A 14 -19.78 4.81 1.90
N TYR A 15 -18.61 5.12 1.34
CA TYR A 15 -17.94 6.40 1.51
C TYR A 15 -18.89 7.59 1.25
N PHE A 16 -19.60 7.58 0.12
CA PHE A 16 -20.51 8.66 -0.26
C PHE A 16 -21.81 8.71 0.58
N LYS A 17 -22.05 7.75 1.48
CA LYS A 17 -23.14 7.85 2.46
C LYS A 17 -22.77 8.73 3.65
N HIS A 18 -21.48 8.86 3.93
CA HIS A 18 -20.96 9.57 5.10
C HIS A 18 -20.33 10.91 4.74
N TYR A 19 -19.91 11.10 3.48
CA TYR A 19 -19.23 12.30 3.02
C TYR A 19 -19.95 12.89 1.81
N ASP A 20 -20.34 14.16 1.91
CA ASP A 20 -20.85 14.96 0.79
C ASP A 20 -19.67 15.68 0.12
N VAL A 21 -18.99 14.97 -0.78
CA VAL A 21 -17.76 15.44 -1.44
C VAL A 21 -17.80 15.17 -2.93
N ASP A 22 -17.34 16.14 -3.73
CA ASP A 22 -17.10 15.96 -5.16
C ASP A 22 -15.61 15.77 -5.42
N LEU A 23 -15.17 14.51 -5.38
CA LEU A 23 -13.77 14.15 -5.55
C LEU A 23 -13.18 14.58 -6.90
N PHE A 24 -14.01 14.67 -7.95
CA PHE A 24 -13.52 15.14 -9.26
C PHE A 24 -13.24 16.64 -9.23
N PHE A 25 -14.09 17.42 -8.56
CA PHE A 25 -13.85 18.84 -8.34
C PHE A 25 -12.59 19.09 -7.49
N ASP A 26 -12.39 18.30 -6.43
CA ASP A 26 -11.18 18.39 -5.61
C ASP A 26 -9.92 18.08 -6.42
N ILE A 27 -9.95 17.01 -7.24
CA ILE A 27 -8.84 16.67 -8.13
C ILE A 27 -8.57 17.81 -9.13
N GLU A 28 -9.61 18.42 -9.71
CA GLU A 28 -9.48 19.54 -10.64
C GLU A 28 -8.78 20.75 -9.99
N ASN A 29 -9.17 21.11 -8.76
CA ASN A 29 -8.53 22.18 -8.00
C ASN A 29 -7.05 21.88 -7.71
N GLN A 30 -6.72 20.63 -7.36
CA GLN A 30 -5.33 20.20 -7.15
C GLN A 30 -4.53 20.24 -8.45
N ILE A 31 -5.10 19.80 -9.57
CA ILE A 31 -4.46 19.90 -10.89
C ILE A 31 -4.15 21.36 -11.21
N GLN A 32 -5.11 22.28 -11.03
CA GLN A 32 -4.89 23.69 -11.28
C GLN A 32 -3.73 24.25 -10.44
N TYR A 33 -3.72 23.95 -9.14
CA TYR A 33 -2.69 24.40 -8.21
C TYR A 33 -1.30 23.89 -8.63
N TYR A 34 -1.12 22.57 -8.77
CA TYR A 34 0.20 22.00 -9.05
C TYR A 34 0.67 22.29 -10.49
N SER A 35 -0.23 22.55 -11.43
CA SER A 35 0.12 22.88 -12.83
C SER A 35 0.82 24.24 -12.89
N SER A 36 0.47 25.15 -11.97
CA SER A 36 1.18 26.42 -11.81
C SER A 36 2.62 26.25 -11.28
N LEU A 37 2.90 25.14 -10.59
CA LEU A 37 4.21 24.85 -10.00
C LEU A 37 5.09 23.98 -10.90
N GLY A 38 4.49 23.19 -11.80
CA GLY A 38 5.22 22.37 -12.76
C GLY A 38 4.37 21.27 -13.39
N LYS A 39 5.03 20.40 -14.17
CA LYS A 39 4.35 19.28 -14.84
C LYS A 39 3.78 18.29 -13.83
N ILE A 40 2.55 17.85 -14.06
CA ILE A 40 1.84 16.86 -13.24
C ILE A 40 1.72 15.52 -13.99
N ILE A 41 1.82 14.44 -13.22
CA ILE A 41 1.39 13.10 -13.58
C ILE A 41 0.35 12.66 -12.55
N LEU A 42 -0.83 12.24 -13.00
CA LEU A 42 -1.81 11.54 -12.17
C LEU A 42 -1.75 10.05 -12.49
N THR A 43 -1.79 9.21 -11.46
CA THR A 43 -1.86 7.77 -11.66
C THR A 43 -2.58 7.05 -10.53
N GLY A 44 -3.17 5.89 -10.79
CA GLY A 44 -3.86 5.08 -9.79
C GLY A 44 -5.25 4.65 -10.24
N ASP A 45 -6.06 4.15 -9.30
CA ASP A 45 -7.39 3.59 -9.55
C ASP A 45 -8.46 4.69 -9.50
N PHE A 46 -8.98 5.04 -10.67
CA PHE A 46 -10.05 6.04 -10.78
C PHE A 46 -11.45 5.41 -10.71
N ASN A 47 -11.57 4.08 -10.67
CA ASN A 47 -12.84 3.35 -10.84
C ASN A 47 -13.67 3.82 -12.06
N ALA A 48 -12.99 4.41 -13.05
CA ALA A 48 -13.55 5.06 -14.22
C ALA A 48 -13.34 4.17 -15.44
N ARG A 49 -14.38 3.90 -16.22
CA ARG A 49 -14.28 3.14 -17.48
C ARG A 49 -14.51 4.11 -18.61
N THR A 50 -13.46 4.44 -19.35
CA THR A 50 -13.51 5.49 -20.38
C THR A 50 -13.74 4.96 -21.78
N SER A 51 -13.64 3.65 -21.99
CA SER A 51 -13.52 3.07 -23.33
C SER A 51 -12.43 3.78 -24.15
N ASN A 52 -12.60 3.82 -25.47
CA ASN A 52 -11.77 4.58 -26.41
C ASN A 52 -12.30 6.00 -26.66
N LEU A 53 -13.20 6.53 -25.81
CA LEU A 53 -13.77 7.86 -25.97
C LEU A 53 -12.68 8.95 -25.85
N PRO A 54 -12.79 10.04 -26.63
CA PRO A 54 -11.80 11.12 -26.65
C PRO A 54 -11.78 11.86 -25.31
N ASP A 55 -10.58 12.11 -24.81
CA ASP A 55 -10.25 12.88 -23.60
C ASP A 55 -9.73 14.29 -23.93
N TYR A 56 -9.98 14.74 -25.16
CA TYR A 56 -9.66 16.04 -25.70
C TYR A 56 -10.91 16.63 -26.36
N ILE A 57 -10.89 17.93 -26.64
CA ILE A 57 -11.95 18.62 -27.37
C ILE A 57 -11.75 18.36 -28.86
N GLU A 58 -12.68 17.62 -29.46
CA GLU A 58 -12.64 17.34 -30.89
C GLU A 58 -12.92 18.61 -31.70
N SER A 59 -12.10 18.86 -32.72
CA SER A 59 -12.24 20.01 -33.63
C SER A 59 -12.17 21.38 -32.94
N ASP A 60 -11.32 21.54 -31.93
CA ASP A 60 -11.12 22.80 -31.19
C ASP A 60 -10.39 23.90 -32.00
N GLN A 61 -10.03 23.62 -33.26
CA GLN A 61 -9.38 24.60 -34.12
C GLN A 61 -10.34 25.72 -34.52
N LEU A 62 -10.22 26.87 -33.85
CA LEU A 62 -10.93 28.09 -34.22
C LEU A 62 -10.30 28.78 -35.44
N HIS A 63 -11.11 29.60 -36.12
CA HIS A 63 -10.62 30.44 -37.22
C HIS A 63 -9.53 31.41 -36.71
N GLY A 64 -8.43 31.57 -37.45
CA GLY A 64 -7.22 32.25 -36.95
C GLY A 64 -7.42 33.67 -36.43
N GLY A 65 -8.39 34.42 -36.96
CA GLY A 65 -8.76 35.74 -36.41
C GLY A 65 -9.39 35.67 -35.02
N LEU A 66 -10.24 34.66 -34.77
CA LEU A 66 -10.87 34.43 -33.47
C LEU A 66 -9.88 33.83 -32.47
N THR A 67 -9.03 32.89 -32.89
CA THR A 67 -7.97 32.33 -32.05
C THR A 67 -7.05 33.44 -31.55
N ARG A 68 -6.59 34.35 -32.43
CA ARG A 68 -5.74 35.47 -32.04
C ARG A 68 -6.42 36.42 -31.05
N PHE A 69 -7.71 36.67 -31.23
CA PHE A 69 -8.48 37.52 -30.31
C PHE A 69 -8.65 36.84 -28.95
N LEU A 70 -9.07 35.57 -28.93
CA LEU A 70 -9.28 34.83 -27.70
C LEU A 70 -7.97 34.61 -26.95
N SER A 71 -6.88 34.21 -27.61
CA SER A 71 -5.56 34.06 -26.98
C SER A 71 -4.99 35.39 -26.44
N ALA A 72 -5.50 36.54 -26.88
CA ALA A 72 -5.09 37.85 -26.35
C ALA A 72 -5.92 38.29 -25.13
N VAL A 73 -7.12 37.74 -24.94
CA VAL A 73 -8.04 38.07 -23.84
C VAL A 73 -8.05 36.98 -22.76
N PHE A 74 -7.89 35.73 -23.18
CA PHE A 74 -7.82 34.52 -22.39
C PHE A 74 -6.54 33.76 -22.81
N ASP A 75 -5.91 33.01 -21.91
CA ASP A 75 -4.78 32.13 -22.28
C ASP A 75 -5.29 30.87 -23.00
N TYR A 76 -6.02 31.07 -24.10
CA TYR A 76 -6.66 30.01 -24.85
C TYR A 76 -5.62 29.29 -25.73
N CYS A 77 -5.47 27.99 -25.48
CA CYS A 77 -4.69 27.07 -26.28
C CYS A 77 -5.64 26.03 -26.87
N SER A 78 -5.74 25.98 -28.20
CA SER A 78 -6.55 24.97 -28.89
C SER A 78 -6.05 23.58 -28.56
N ASP A 79 -6.98 22.67 -28.34
CA ASP A 79 -6.69 21.27 -28.12
C ASP A 79 -6.09 20.62 -29.39
N GLU A 80 -5.11 19.76 -29.20
CA GLU A 80 -4.50 18.97 -30.27
C GLU A 80 -5.23 17.63 -30.39
N SER A 81 -5.71 17.30 -31.59
CA SER A 81 -6.28 15.98 -31.84
C SER A 81 -5.18 14.92 -31.70
N LEU A 82 -5.39 14.00 -30.76
CA LEU A 82 -4.50 12.86 -30.54
C LEU A 82 -5.04 11.59 -31.20
N GLU A 83 -4.16 10.62 -31.41
CA GLU A 83 -4.60 9.28 -31.83
C GLU A 83 -5.56 8.67 -30.80
N SER A 84 -6.52 7.89 -31.31
CA SER A 84 -7.48 7.17 -30.49
C SER A 84 -6.76 6.13 -29.61
N ARG A 85 -7.16 6.04 -28.35
CA ARG A 85 -6.56 5.09 -27.39
C ARG A 85 -6.92 3.66 -27.75
N LYS A 86 -5.93 2.78 -27.77
CA LYS A 86 -6.17 1.33 -27.78
C LYS A 86 -6.55 0.85 -26.37
N THR A 87 -7.59 0.05 -26.24
CA THR A 87 -8.03 -0.46 -24.93
C THR A 87 -8.70 -1.81 -25.09
N SER A 88 -8.43 -2.73 -24.15
CA SER A 88 -9.14 -4.00 -24.02
C SER A 88 -10.53 -3.84 -23.39
N ASP A 89 -10.80 -2.70 -22.73
CA ASP A 89 -12.10 -2.36 -22.17
C ASP A 89 -12.84 -1.35 -23.03
N LEU A 90 -13.95 -1.76 -23.64
CA LEU A 90 -14.81 -0.92 -24.48
C LEU A 90 -16.05 -0.37 -23.77
N ASN A 91 -16.23 -0.68 -22.49
CA ASN A 91 -17.38 -0.20 -21.72
C ASN A 91 -17.12 1.19 -21.14
N THR A 92 -18.20 1.90 -20.80
CA THR A 92 -18.15 3.18 -20.09
C THR A 92 -18.97 3.16 -18.80
N ASN A 93 -18.64 4.07 -17.88
CA ASN A 93 -19.45 4.37 -16.69
C ASN A 93 -19.44 5.88 -16.38
N ASP A 94 -20.24 6.30 -15.40
CA ASP A 94 -20.38 7.72 -15.02
C ASP A 94 -19.03 8.37 -14.65
N TYR A 95 -18.19 7.64 -13.91
CA TYR A 95 -16.84 8.09 -13.57
C TYR A 95 -15.94 8.21 -14.81
N GLY A 96 -16.13 7.34 -15.80
CA GLY A 96 -15.51 7.45 -17.11
C GLY A 96 -15.82 8.79 -17.77
N TYR A 97 -17.09 9.18 -17.83
CA TYR A 97 -17.48 10.48 -18.39
C TYR A 97 -16.92 11.65 -17.58
N LYS A 98 -16.92 11.58 -16.24
CA LYS A 98 -16.31 12.60 -15.38
C LYS A 98 -14.80 12.71 -15.59
N LEU A 99 -14.09 11.59 -15.68
CA LEU A 99 -12.65 11.56 -15.93
C LEU A 99 -12.30 12.14 -17.31
N LEU A 100 -13.10 11.82 -18.34
CA LEU A 100 -12.94 12.43 -19.66
C LEU A 100 -13.19 13.94 -19.62
N SER A 101 -14.19 14.39 -18.87
CA SER A 101 -14.47 15.83 -18.67
C SER A 101 -13.29 16.53 -17.98
N LEU A 102 -12.76 15.95 -16.91
CA LEU A 102 -11.58 16.43 -16.20
C LEU A 102 -10.37 16.54 -17.12
N CYS A 103 -10.14 15.54 -17.98
CA CYS A 103 -9.05 15.58 -18.96
C CYS A 103 -9.23 16.76 -19.93
N ARG A 104 -10.44 16.95 -20.46
CA ARG A 104 -10.74 18.06 -21.38
C ARG A 104 -10.55 19.43 -20.72
N SER A 105 -11.08 19.63 -19.51
CA SER A 105 -11.01 20.90 -18.78
C SER A 105 -9.59 21.25 -18.33
N SER A 106 -8.80 20.25 -17.91
CA SER A 106 -7.42 20.46 -17.43
C SER A 106 -6.35 20.46 -18.53
N GLY A 107 -6.69 20.03 -19.75
CA GLY A 107 -5.69 19.80 -20.80
C GLY A 107 -4.82 18.55 -20.60
N LEU A 108 -5.10 17.72 -19.59
CA LEU A 108 -4.41 16.45 -19.37
C LEU A 108 -4.99 15.32 -20.24
N ARG A 109 -4.19 14.31 -20.56
CA ARG A 109 -4.58 13.20 -21.44
C ARG A 109 -4.18 11.86 -20.83
N ILE A 110 -5.03 10.86 -21.01
CA ILE A 110 -4.81 9.47 -20.59
C ILE A 110 -3.76 8.83 -21.50
N LEU A 111 -2.64 8.38 -20.95
CA LEU A 111 -1.57 7.76 -21.74
C LEU A 111 -1.86 6.29 -22.08
N ASN A 112 -2.72 5.62 -21.31
CA ASN A 112 -3.06 4.21 -21.53
C ASN A 112 -3.53 4.01 -22.98
N GLY A 113 -2.91 3.05 -23.67
CA GLY A 113 -3.25 2.75 -25.06
C GLY A 113 -2.66 3.71 -26.11
N ARG A 114 -1.86 4.70 -25.70
CA ARG A 114 -1.15 5.62 -26.62
C ARG A 114 0.33 5.33 -26.72
N VAL A 115 0.94 4.89 -25.63
CA VAL A 115 2.38 4.62 -25.54
C VAL A 115 2.61 3.21 -25.01
N GLY A 116 3.59 2.52 -25.60
CA GLY A 116 4.00 1.17 -25.17
C GLY A 116 2.87 0.13 -25.28
N ASP A 117 2.94 -0.88 -24.41
CA ASP A 117 1.97 -1.98 -24.33
C ASP A 117 1.01 -1.75 -23.14
N SER A 118 0.29 -0.62 -23.20
CA SER A 118 -0.54 -0.11 -22.10
C SER A 118 -2.05 -0.19 -22.36
N SER A 119 -2.48 -0.98 -23.35
CA SER A 119 -3.90 -1.14 -23.70
C SER A 119 -4.62 -2.25 -22.93
N GLU A 120 -3.88 -3.09 -22.20
CA GLU A 120 -4.41 -4.26 -21.50
C GLU A 120 -5.28 -3.92 -20.28
N PHE A 121 -6.06 -4.90 -19.80
CA PHE A 121 -6.86 -4.77 -18.59
C PHE A 121 -5.99 -4.49 -17.36
N THR A 122 -6.41 -3.54 -16.54
CA THR A 122 -5.74 -3.21 -15.27
C THR A 122 -6.42 -3.85 -14.07
N PHE A 123 -7.65 -4.34 -14.23
CA PHE A 123 -8.44 -4.96 -13.16
C PHE A 123 -9.10 -6.26 -13.62
N ALA A 124 -9.08 -7.27 -12.75
CA ALA A 124 -9.69 -8.59 -12.94
C ALA A 124 -10.35 -9.09 -11.65
N GLY A 125 -11.60 -8.68 -11.43
CA GLY A 125 -12.34 -8.93 -10.21
C GLY A 125 -13.66 -9.69 -10.40
N GLY A 126 -14.40 -9.86 -9.31
CA GLY A 126 -15.69 -10.56 -9.33
C GLY A 126 -16.75 -9.94 -10.25
N ARG A 127 -16.59 -8.65 -10.59
CA ARG A 127 -17.48 -7.87 -11.48
C ARG A 127 -17.05 -7.90 -12.95
N GLY A 128 -15.95 -8.56 -13.29
CA GLY A 128 -15.43 -8.66 -14.64
C GLY A 128 -14.05 -8.05 -14.81
N LEU A 129 -13.73 -7.76 -16.07
CA LEU A 129 -12.47 -7.15 -16.50
C LEU A 129 -12.70 -5.67 -16.82
N SER A 130 -11.75 -4.81 -16.46
CA SER A 130 -11.81 -3.38 -16.79
C SER A 130 -10.44 -2.72 -16.88
N VAL A 131 -10.40 -1.57 -17.54
CA VAL A 131 -9.32 -0.60 -17.44
C VAL A 131 -9.83 0.53 -16.56
N ILE A 132 -9.29 0.65 -15.34
CA ILE A 132 -9.68 1.65 -14.34
C ILE A 132 -8.46 2.33 -13.69
N ASP A 133 -7.28 1.77 -13.91
CA ASP A 133 -6.01 2.33 -13.44
C ASP A 133 -5.34 3.08 -14.60
N TYR A 134 -5.09 4.37 -14.41
CA TYR A 134 -4.63 5.24 -15.48
C TYR A 134 -3.26 5.87 -15.19
N LEU A 135 -2.59 6.26 -16.26
CA LEU A 135 -1.51 7.25 -16.26
C LEU A 135 -2.00 8.46 -17.06
N ILE A 136 -2.04 9.64 -16.45
CA ILE A 136 -2.63 10.85 -17.02
C ILE A 136 -1.66 12.02 -16.87
N LEU A 137 -1.36 12.72 -17.95
CA LEU A 137 -0.41 13.84 -17.97
C LEU A 137 -0.65 14.73 -19.19
N ALA A 138 -0.03 15.92 -19.21
CA ALA A 138 -0.12 16.83 -20.35
C ALA A 138 0.59 16.26 -21.60
N PRO A 139 0.09 16.50 -22.83
CA PRO A 139 0.70 16.01 -24.07
C PRO A 139 2.20 16.34 -24.19
N ASP A 140 2.59 17.55 -23.80
CA ASP A 140 3.97 18.04 -23.87
C ASP A 140 4.95 17.30 -22.91
N ALA A 141 4.39 16.50 -21.98
CA ALA A 141 5.11 15.67 -21.03
C ALA A 141 5.17 14.19 -21.46
N PHE A 142 4.47 13.79 -22.54
CA PHE A 142 4.52 12.41 -23.04
C PHE A 142 5.94 11.97 -23.38
N ARG A 143 6.76 12.88 -23.90
CA ARG A 143 8.19 12.67 -24.20
C ARG A 143 9.06 12.32 -22.98
N LEU A 144 8.53 12.49 -21.76
CA LEU A 144 9.22 12.09 -20.53
C LEU A 144 8.99 10.61 -20.21
N ILE A 145 8.05 9.93 -20.88
CA ILE A 145 7.78 8.51 -20.67
C ILE A 145 8.55 7.70 -21.72
N SER A 146 9.48 6.86 -21.29
CA SER A 146 10.24 5.98 -22.19
C SER A 146 9.59 4.63 -22.42
N ASP A 147 8.88 4.09 -21.41
CA ASP A 147 8.14 2.84 -21.50
C ASP A 147 6.87 2.94 -20.63
N PHE A 148 5.77 2.38 -21.10
CA PHE A 148 4.54 2.23 -20.34
C PHE A 148 3.87 0.92 -20.70
N ARG A 149 3.69 0.04 -19.70
CA ARG A 149 3.04 -1.25 -19.86
C ARG A 149 2.27 -1.70 -18.63
N ILE A 150 1.33 -2.61 -18.82
CA ILE A 150 0.59 -3.26 -17.74
C ILE A 150 1.26 -4.60 -17.43
N ASP A 151 1.65 -4.84 -16.17
CA ASP A 151 2.26 -6.11 -15.77
C ASP A 151 1.24 -7.25 -15.67
N ASP A 152 1.76 -8.45 -15.45
CA ASP A 152 0.94 -9.62 -15.18
C ASP A 152 0.21 -9.54 -13.82
N PHE A 153 -1.02 -10.07 -13.81
CA PHE A 153 -1.77 -10.24 -12.57
C PHE A 153 -1.08 -11.26 -11.67
N ASN A 154 -1.15 -11.03 -10.36
CA ASN A 154 -0.54 -11.90 -9.36
C ASN A 154 -1.57 -12.30 -8.28
N VAL A 155 -1.11 -13.04 -7.26
CA VAL A 155 -1.99 -13.54 -6.19
C VAL A 155 -2.30 -12.50 -5.10
N TYR A 156 -1.65 -11.34 -5.14
CA TYR A 156 -1.70 -10.31 -4.10
C TYR A 156 -2.77 -9.26 -4.35
N SER A 157 -3.17 -9.06 -5.61
CA SER A 157 -4.19 -8.08 -5.99
C SER A 157 -5.08 -8.61 -7.12
N ASP A 158 -6.27 -8.05 -7.23
CA ASP A 158 -7.11 -8.12 -8.44
C ASP A 158 -6.80 -7.00 -9.45
N HIS A 159 -5.89 -6.09 -9.12
CA HIS A 159 -5.30 -5.12 -10.05
C HIS A 159 -3.94 -5.61 -10.60
N ALA A 160 -3.67 -5.26 -11.85
CA ALA A 160 -2.37 -5.39 -12.48
C ALA A 160 -1.54 -4.11 -12.28
N PRO A 161 -0.24 -4.23 -11.93
CA PRO A 161 0.64 -3.06 -11.80
C PRO A 161 0.83 -2.29 -13.11
N LEU A 162 0.88 -0.97 -13.02
CA LEU A 162 1.30 -0.09 -14.11
C LEU A 162 2.82 0.10 -14.01
N LEU A 163 3.58 -0.32 -15.03
CA LEU A 163 5.02 -0.08 -15.11
C LEU A 163 5.29 1.13 -16.01
N ILE A 164 5.86 2.16 -15.42
CA ILE A 164 6.12 3.45 -16.06
C ILE A 164 7.60 3.77 -15.92
N SER A 165 8.27 3.99 -17.04
CA SER A 165 9.68 4.41 -17.07
C SER A 165 9.77 5.87 -17.46
N LEU A 166 10.48 6.66 -16.64
CA LEU A 166 10.65 8.09 -16.82
C LEU A 166 12.05 8.40 -17.34
N ILE A 167 12.13 9.27 -18.35
CA ILE A 167 13.37 9.84 -18.84
C ILE A 167 13.78 10.95 -17.88
N CYS A 168 14.75 10.64 -17.02
CA CYS A 168 15.38 11.61 -16.14
C CYS A 168 16.73 12.03 -16.73
N ARG A 169 16.96 13.33 -16.88
CA ARG A 169 18.32 13.82 -17.08
C ARG A 169 19.05 13.68 -15.76
N SER A 170 20.12 12.89 -15.74
CA SER A 170 21.11 12.97 -14.68
C SER A 170 21.63 14.41 -14.68
N HIS A 171 21.29 15.16 -13.63
CA HIS A 171 22.05 16.37 -13.35
C HIS A 171 23.40 15.85 -12.85
N GLN A 172 24.38 15.78 -13.75
CA GLN A 172 25.76 15.73 -13.30
C GLN A 172 26.03 17.10 -12.70
N GLN A 173 25.79 17.24 -11.39
CA GLN A 173 26.48 18.29 -10.67
C GLN A 173 27.97 18.05 -10.95
N ASN A 174 28.64 19.10 -11.42
CA ASN A 174 30.09 19.19 -11.28
C ASN A 174 30.40 19.40 -9.79
N ASP A 175 30.00 18.44 -8.96
CA ASP A 175 30.62 18.26 -7.67
C ASP A 175 31.93 17.54 -7.98
N HIS A 176 33.02 18.26 -7.74
CA HIS A 176 34.34 17.65 -7.61
C HIS A 176 34.40 16.66 -6.43
N ASP A 177 33.30 16.43 -5.72
CA ASP A 177 33.07 15.31 -4.83
C ASP A 177 32.37 14.18 -5.58
N HIS A 178 33.19 13.36 -6.23
CA HIS A 178 32.81 12.11 -6.85
C HIS A 178 32.04 11.20 -5.87
N VAL A 179 30.70 11.25 -5.87
CA VAL A 179 29.92 10.03 -5.64
C VAL A 179 30.06 9.21 -6.90
N ASN A 180 31.10 8.38 -6.93
CA ASN A 180 31.29 7.37 -7.94
C ASN A 180 29.94 6.65 -8.17
N ALA A 181 29.49 6.65 -9.42
CA ALA A 181 28.59 5.63 -9.95
C ALA A 181 29.32 4.26 -10.00
N GLY A 182 29.87 3.86 -8.86
CA GLY A 182 30.58 2.62 -8.60
C GLY A 182 30.06 2.07 -7.28
N ASN A 183 29.49 0.86 -7.36
CA ASN A 183 29.14 -0.03 -6.26
C ASN A 183 27.68 -0.07 -5.76
N PHE A 184 26.70 -0.24 -6.66
CA PHE A 184 25.62 -1.20 -6.33
C PHE A 184 26.17 -2.63 -6.13
N GLU A 185 27.43 -2.87 -6.52
CA GLU A 185 28.22 -4.05 -6.20
C GLU A 185 28.64 -4.18 -4.73
N ASN A 186 28.44 -3.21 -3.82
CA ASN A 186 28.82 -3.36 -2.40
C ASN A 186 27.69 -3.09 -1.38
N ILE A 187 26.42 -3.34 -1.74
CA ILE A 187 25.40 -3.48 -0.69
C ILE A 187 25.73 -4.75 0.10
N ARG A 188 26.15 -4.58 1.37
CA ARG A 188 26.37 -5.68 2.30
C ARG A 188 25.06 -6.44 2.46
N CYS A 189 25.05 -7.73 2.12
CA CYS A 189 23.87 -8.55 2.27
C CYS A 189 23.83 -9.08 3.70
N LEU A 190 22.98 -8.50 4.53
CA LEU A 190 22.79 -8.94 5.90
C LEU A 190 21.65 -9.97 5.97
N LYS A 191 21.89 -11.11 6.59
CA LYS A 191 20.87 -12.10 6.97
C LYS A 191 20.85 -12.25 8.47
N TRP A 192 19.65 -12.09 9.03
CA TRP A 192 19.43 -12.26 10.46
C TRP A 192 19.84 -13.65 10.94
N ASP A 193 20.63 -13.68 12.01
CA ASP A 193 21.00 -14.88 12.75
C ASP A 193 20.58 -14.74 14.22
N ALA A 194 19.73 -15.66 14.68
CA ALA A 194 19.19 -15.61 16.03
C ALA A 194 20.26 -15.89 17.09
N ASP A 195 21.28 -16.68 16.76
CA ASP A 195 22.33 -17.07 17.69
C ASP A 195 23.29 -15.90 17.96
N SER A 196 23.54 -15.08 16.95
CA SER A 196 24.38 -13.87 17.05
C SER A 196 23.64 -12.62 17.57
N ALA A 197 22.32 -12.69 17.82
CA ALA A 197 21.50 -11.53 18.14
C ALA A 197 21.90 -10.80 19.44
N ASN A 198 22.33 -11.53 20.48
CA ASN A 198 22.76 -10.91 21.75
C ASN A 198 24.13 -10.21 21.62
N LEU A 199 25.02 -10.77 20.80
CA LEU A 199 26.33 -10.17 20.51
C LEU A 199 26.16 -8.90 19.69
N ALA A 200 25.32 -8.93 18.65
CA ALA A 200 24.95 -7.76 17.86
C ALA A 200 24.32 -6.65 18.72
N ARG A 201 23.42 -7.00 19.66
CA ARG A 201 22.83 -6.02 20.59
C ARG A 201 23.88 -5.34 21.47
N THR A 202 24.86 -6.10 21.96
CA THR A 202 25.94 -5.57 22.79
C THR A 202 26.82 -4.62 21.96
N ALA A 203 27.20 -5.03 20.75
CA ALA A 203 27.99 -4.20 19.82
C ALA A 203 27.28 -2.88 19.45
N ILE A 204 25.96 -2.91 19.21
CA ILE A 204 25.19 -1.67 19.00
C ILE A 204 25.22 -0.79 20.26
N SER A 205 25.05 -1.39 21.45
CA SER A 205 25.03 -0.66 22.71
C SER A 205 26.34 0.08 22.96
N ASP A 206 27.48 -0.54 22.62
CA ASP A 206 28.81 0.07 22.75
C ASP A 206 29.03 1.23 21.76
N LYS A 207 28.30 1.24 20.64
CA LYS A 207 28.36 2.28 19.61
C LYS A 207 27.32 3.38 19.78
N LEU A 208 26.38 3.26 20.73
CA LEU A 208 25.33 4.27 20.96
C LEU A 208 25.90 5.67 21.21
N ASN A 209 26.99 5.79 21.96
CA ASN A 209 27.64 7.09 22.24
C ASN A 209 28.15 7.80 20.98
N ALA A 210 28.47 7.06 19.91
CA ALA A 210 28.86 7.62 18.62
C ALA A 210 27.64 7.95 17.73
N MET A 211 26.49 7.36 18.01
CA MET A 211 25.24 7.57 17.25
C MET A 211 24.42 8.74 17.80
N TYR A 212 24.48 9.01 19.12
CA TYR A 212 23.72 10.10 19.75
C TYR A 212 24.00 11.49 19.16
N PRO A 213 25.26 11.91 18.92
CA PRO A 213 25.54 13.24 18.34
C PRO A 213 24.98 13.42 16.93
N LEU A 214 24.91 12.34 16.13
CA LEU A 214 24.33 12.37 14.77
C LEU A 214 22.82 12.67 14.82
N ILE A 215 22.12 12.16 15.83
CA ILE A 215 20.69 12.40 16.04
C ILE A 215 20.43 13.80 16.59
N GLU A 216 21.31 14.32 17.46
CA GLU A 216 21.20 15.69 17.99
C GLU A 216 21.46 16.75 16.91
N ASN A 217 22.47 16.55 16.06
CA ASN A 217 22.76 17.47 14.94
C ASN A 217 21.58 17.56 13.97
N LEU A 218 20.93 16.42 13.66
CA LEU A 218 19.70 16.36 12.85
C LEU A 218 18.55 17.20 13.42
N GLN A 219 18.44 17.31 14.75
CA GLN A 219 17.39 18.11 15.40
C GLN A 219 17.71 19.61 15.44
N GLN A 220 19.00 19.96 15.46
CA GLN A 220 19.47 21.34 15.54
C GLN A 220 19.47 22.02 14.15
N GLU A 221 19.88 21.30 13.11
CA GLU A 221 19.98 21.81 11.74
C GLU A 221 18.64 21.93 11.02
N ARG A 222 17.61 21.19 11.47
CA ARG A 222 16.22 21.35 11.01
C ARG A 222 15.65 22.75 11.25
N ARG A 223 16.28 23.55 12.12
CA ARG A 223 15.90 24.94 12.41
C ARG A 223 16.50 25.96 11.44
N LEU A 224 17.45 25.59 10.59
CA LEU A 224 18.23 26.50 9.74
C LEU A 224 17.96 26.36 8.23
N SER A 225 16.98 25.54 7.82
CA SER A 225 16.47 25.45 6.44
C SER A 225 17.54 25.22 5.36
N GLN A 226 18.54 24.37 5.61
CA GLN A 226 19.45 23.87 4.58
C GLN A 226 19.11 22.41 4.28
N SER A 227 18.90 22.07 3.00
CA SER A 227 18.37 20.77 2.55
C SER A 227 19.43 19.70 2.25
N SER A 228 20.71 19.96 2.53
CA SER A 228 21.85 19.06 2.26
C SER A 228 22.34 18.19 3.45
N PRO A 229 22.24 18.60 4.73
CA PRO A 229 22.92 17.87 5.83
C PRO A 229 22.24 16.58 6.32
N ILE A 230 20.98 16.34 5.92
CA ILE A 230 20.19 15.19 6.39
C ILE A 230 20.72 13.90 5.76
N ASP A 231 21.03 13.94 4.47
CA ASP A 231 21.51 12.77 3.74
C ASP A 231 22.87 12.31 4.27
N ASP A 232 23.81 13.22 4.51
CA ASP A 232 25.12 12.92 5.13
C ASP A 232 25.00 12.28 6.52
N SER A 233 24.04 12.77 7.31
CA SER A 233 23.76 12.25 8.65
C SER A 233 23.13 10.86 8.59
N VAL A 234 22.21 10.63 7.65
CA VAL A 234 21.57 9.33 7.40
C VAL A 234 22.59 8.32 6.88
N ASP A 235 23.47 8.71 5.98
CA ASP A 235 24.55 7.87 5.46
C ASP A 235 25.56 7.51 6.55
N SER A 236 25.97 8.48 7.36
CA SER A 236 26.86 8.25 8.51
C SER A 236 26.24 7.30 9.53
N PHE A 237 24.96 7.49 9.85
CA PHE A 237 24.22 6.59 10.75
C PHE A 237 24.12 5.18 10.18
N SER A 238 23.76 5.07 8.89
CA SER A 238 23.58 3.80 8.19
C SER A 238 24.91 3.04 8.07
N ALA A 239 26.02 3.74 7.84
CA ALA A 239 27.35 3.17 7.81
C ALA A 239 27.75 2.59 9.17
N ILE A 240 27.60 3.36 10.25
CA ILE A 240 27.91 2.89 11.62
C ILE A 240 27.08 1.66 11.97
N LEU A 241 25.78 1.67 11.67
CA LEU A 241 24.90 0.55 11.95
C LEU A 241 25.29 -0.69 11.13
N THR A 242 25.55 -0.50 9.84
CA THR A 242 25.93 -1.59 8.92
C THR A 242 27.28 -2.20 9.28
N ASP A 243 28.28 -1.38 9.63
CA ASP A 243 29.60 -1.84 10.08
C ASP A 243 29.54 -2.57 11.41
N THR A 244 28.69 -2.10 12.33
CA THR A 244 28.50 -2.75 13.62
C THR A 244 27.82 -4.12 13.47
N LEU A 245 26.92 -4.25 12.50
CA LEU A 245 26.14 -5.47 12.29
C LEU A 245 26.80 -6.48 11.35
N ALA A 246 27.68 -6.03 10.47
CA ALA A 246 28.31 -6.86 9.45
C ALA A 246 29.02 -8.12 10.00
N PRO A 247 29.82 -8.06 11.08
CA PRO A 247 30.45 -9.26 11.64
C PRO A 247 29.48 -10.37 12.08
N TYR A 248 28.21 -10.02 12.32
CA TYR A 248 27.19 -10.93 12.84
C TYR A 248 26.23 -11.42 11.76
N PHE A 249 25.94 -10.58 10.75
CA PHE A 249 24.86 -10.84 9.79
C PHE A 249 25.31 -10.83 8.33
N GLU A 250 26.54 -10.41 8.01
CA GLU A 250 26.98 -10.30 6.62
C GLU A 250 27.23 -11.68 5.97
N ILE A 251 26.61 -11.89 4.81
CA ILE A 251 26.83 -13.05 3.98
C ILE A 251 28.00 -12.76 3.02
N ALA A 252 29.07 -13.55 3.10
CA ALA A 252 30.15 -13.51 2.12
C ALA A 252 29.61 -13.83 0.71
N ARG A 253 29.86 -12.96 -0.26
CA ARG A 253 29.49 -13.20 -1.65
C ARG A 253 30.42 -14.27 -2.26
N PRO A 254 29.90 -15.29 -2.96
CA PRO A 254 30.75 -16.16 -3.77
C PRO A 254 31.37 -15.35 -4.92
N ALA A 255 32.69 -15.48 -5.11
CA ALA A 255 33.40 -14.82 -6.21
C ALA A 255 32.84 -15.23 -7.58
N PRO A 256 32.81 -14.33 -8.59
CA PRO A 256 32.32 -14.67 -9.91
C PRO A 256 33.41 -15.47 -10.65
N ASN A 257 33.24 -16.79 -10.77
CA ASN A 257 34.08 -17.57 -11.69
C ASN A 257 33.28 -18.62 -12.48
N ARG A 258 33.24 -18.35 -13.80
CA ARG A 258 33.46 -19.24 -14.95
C ARG A 258 32.80 -20.63 -14.97
N THR A 259 31.86 -20.73 -15.92
CA THR A 259 31.55 -21.86 -16.83
C THR A 259 31.51 -23.30 -16.32
N GLN A 260 30.32 -23.88 -16.53
CA GLN A 260 30.02 -25.28 -16.84
C GLN A 260 30.49 -26.36 -15.86
N GLY A 261 29.53 -26.75 -15.02
CA GLY A 261 29.37 -28.11 -14.53
C GLY A 261 27.96 -28.22 -14.01
N SER A 262 27.13 -29.05 -14.65
CA SER A 262 25.78 -29.39 -14.17
C SER A 262 25.90 -29.97 -12.76
N ARG A 263 25.81 -29.11 -11.74
CA ARG A 263 25.59 -29.52 -10.37
C ARG A 263 24.09 -29.69 -10.23
N SER A 264 23.67 -30.95 -10.23
CA SER A 264 22.36 -31.33 -9.72
C SER A 264 22.20 -30.69 -8.35
N TYR A 265 21.36 -29.65 -8.27
CA TYR A 265 20.87 -29.17 -7.00
C TYR A 265 20.01 -30.30 -6.43
N SER A 266 20.63 -31.16 -5.62
CA SER A 266 19.91 -31.87 -4.58
C SER A 266 19.35 -30.78 -3.67
N THR A 267 18.12 -30.36 -3.97
CA THR A 267 17.29 -29.64 -3.02
C THR A 267 17.08 -30.60 -1.87
N ARG A 268 17.96 -30.55 -0.87
CA ARG A 268 17.51 -30.82 0.49
C ARG A 268 16.42 -29.80 0.74
N LYS A 269 15.17 -30.22 0.52
CA LYS A 269 14.01 -29.54 1.06
C LYS A 269 14.34 -29.36 2.54
N HIS A 270 14.71 -28.14 2.91
CA HIS A 270 14.29 -27.69 4.21
C HIS A 270 12.77 -27.80 4.14
N ASP A 271 12.24 -28.87 4.73
CA ASP A 271 10.83 -28.94 5.07
C ASP A 271 10.60 -27.78 6.04
N GLN A 272 10.43 -26.57 5.51
CA GLN A 272 9.54 -25.62 6.14
C GLN A 272 8.22 -26.37 6.16
N LEU A 273 7.92 -26.98 7.30
CA LEU A 273 6.61 -27.55 7.56
C LEU A 273 5.63 -26.45 7.18
N ASP A 274 4.88 -26.67 6.10
CA ASP A 274 3.82 -25.77 5.69
C ASP A 274 2.91 -25.54 6.90
N LYS A 275 2.21 -24.41 6.90
CA LYS A 275 1.33 -24.05 8.02
C LYS A 275 0.47 -25.27 8.40
N PRO A 276 0.23 -25.54 9.69
CA PRO A 276 -0.42 -26.79 10.12
C PRO A 276 -1.80 -27.06 9.50
N TRP A 277 -2.47 -26.01 9.01
CA TRP A 277 -3.75 -26.07 8.33
C TRP A 277 -3.67 -26.18 6.80
N PHE A 278 -2.47 -26.18 6.23
CA PHE A 278 -2.24 -26.22 4.78
C PHE A 278 -2.20 -27.68 4.29
N THR A 279 -3.39 -28.24 4.09
CA THR A 279 -3.59 -29.64 3.70
C THR A 279 -3.17 -29.92 2.24
N ASP A 280 -3.00 -31.19 1.89
CA ASP A 280 -2.73 -31.60 0.49
C ASP A 280 -3.87 -31.21 -0.47
N GLU A 281 -5.11 -31.23 0.00
CA GLU A 281 -6.25 -30.73 -0.77
C GLU A 281 -6.09 -29.24 -1.07
N LEU A 282 -5.72 -28.44 -0.06
CA LEU A 282 -5.49 -27.00 -0.25
C LEU A 282 -4.31 -26.73 -1.19
N ARG A 283 -3.22 -27.51 -1.05
CA ARG A 283 -2.06 -27.46 -1.95
C ARG A 283 -2.45 -27.74 -3.40
N SER A 284 -3.32 -28.73 -3.62
CA SER A 284 -3.83 -29.06 -4.96
C SER A 284 -4.63 -27.90 -5.54
N LYS A 285 -5.58 -27.33 -4.78
CA LYS A 285 -6.36 -26.15 -5.23
C LYS A 285 -5.49 -24.92 -5.47
N HIS A 286 -4.44 -24.71 -4.67
CA HIS A 286 -3.48 -23.64 -4.88
C HIS A 286 -2.73 -23.79 -6.21
N LYS A 287 -2.28 -25.00 -6.55
CA LYS A 287 -1.65 -25.29 -7.84
C LYS A 287 -2.61 -25.03 -9.02
N THR A 288 -3.87 -25.45 -8.91
CA THR A 288 -4.89 -25.15 -9.91
C THR A 288 -5.09 -23.66 -10.08
N TYR A 289 -5.21 -22.91 -8.97
CA TYR A 289 -5.32 -21.45 -8.99
C TYR A 289 -4.14 -20.80 -9.72
N LEU A 290 -2.90 -21.13 -9.35
CA LEU A 290 -1.71 -20.59 -10.02
C LEU A 290 -1.67 -20.95 -11.50
N SER A 291 -2.00 -22.19 -11.87
CA SER A 291 -2.05 -22.62 -13.28
C SER A 291 -3.07 -21.80 -14.08
N THR A 292 -4.28 -21.58 -13.54
CA THR A 292 -5.30 -20.74 -14.18
C THR A 292 -4.91 -19.27 -14.25
N LEU A 293 -4.15 -18.76 -13.27
CA LEU A 293 -3.61 -17.40 -13.29
C LEU A 293 -2.58 -17.24 -14.42
N TYR A 294 -1.66 -18.19 -14.57
CA TYR A 294 -0.72 -18.18 -15.69
C TYR A 294 -1.43 -18.28 -17.05
N ALA A 295 -2.49 -19.09 -17.15
CA ALA A 295 -3.30 -19.18 -18.36
C ALA A 295 -4.04 -17.85 -18.67
N PHE A 296 -4.57 -17.20 -17.64
CA PHE A 296 -5.22 -15.89 -17.77
C PHE A 296 -4.23 -14.80 -18.22
N ASN A 297 -3.04 -14.72 -17.61
CA ASN A 297 -2.04 -13.72 -18.00
C ASN A 297 -1.59 -13.86 -19.46
N ARG A 298 -1.49 -15.10 -19.96
CA ARG A 298 -1.16 -15.39 -21.37
C ARG A 298 -2.24 -14.98 -22.37
N ASN A 299 -3.51 -15.00 -21.96
CA ASN A 299 -4.63 -14.65 -22.82
C ASN A 299 -5.79 -14.13 -21.95
N LYS A 300 -5.86 -12.81 -21.81
CA LYS A 300 -6.79 -12.12 -20.91
C LYS A 300 -8.15 -11.97 -21.62
N ASN A 301 -9.09 -12.86 -21.33
CA ASN A 301 -10.44 -12.82 -21.89
C ASN A 301 -11.47 -13.34 -20.88
N VAL A 302 -12.76 -13.26 -21.24
CA VAL A 302 -13.87 -13.64 -20.36
C VAL A 302 -13.76 -15.11 -19.91
N THR A 303 -13.44 -16.02 -20.81
CA THR A 303 -13.36 -17.48 -20.52
C THR A 303 -12.22 -17.80 -19.56
N THR A 304 -11.02 -17.26 -19.80
CA THR A 304 -9.86 -17.48 -18.92
C THR A 304 -10.05 -16.80 -17.56
N HIS A 305 -10.72 -15.63 -17.54
CA HIS A 305 -11.10 -14.93 -16.32
C HIS A 305 -12.11 -15.73 -15.48
N GLU A 306 -13.13 -16.33 -16.09
CA GLU A 306 -14.09 -17.18 -15.38
C GLU A 306 -13.43 -18.40 -14.73
N ALA A 307 -12.52 -19.06 -15.47
CA ALA A 307 -11.72 -20.16 -14.94
C ALA A 307 -10.86 -19.73 -13.74
N LEU A 308 -10.16 -18.60 -13.87
CA LEU A 308 -9.36 -18.01 -12.79
C LEU A 308 -10.22 -17.69 -11.56
N ARG A 309 -11.38 -17.04 -11.77
CA ARG A 309 -12.32 -16.66 -10.70
C ARG A 309 -12.81 -17.89 -9.94
N LEU A 310 -13.19 -18.96 -10.64
CA LEU A 310 -13.64 -20.20 -10.01
C LEU A 310 -12.52 -20.88 -9.22
N ALA A 311 -11.33 -20.98 -9.79
CA ALA A 311 -10.17 -21.56 -9.11
C ALA A 311 -9.77 -20.74 -7.86
N LYS A 312 -9.73 -19.40 -7.96
CA LYS A 312 -9.49 -18.50 -6.82
C LYS A 312 -10.55 -18.68 -5.73
N LYS A 313 -11.85 -18.71 -6.09
CA LYS A 313 -12.96 -18.90 -5.14
C LYS A 313 -12.86 -20.22 -4.39
N THR A 314 -12.62 -21.32 -5.10
CA THR A 314 -12.53 -22.65 -4.48
C THR A 314 -11.31 -22.77 -3.57
N TYR A 315 -10.15 -22.23 -3.98
CA TYR A 315 -8.95 -22.16 -3.14
C TYR A 315 -9.18 -21.31 -1.89
N LYS A 316 -9.62 -20.06 -2.04
CA LYS A 316 -9.80 -19.12 -0.91
C LYS A 316 -10.87 -19.59 0.08
N SER A 317 -11.98 -20.16 -0.40
CA SER A 317 -13.02 -20.70 0.48
C SER A 317 -12.48 -21.82 1.38
N LEU A 318 -11.70 -22.75 0.81
CA LEU A 318 -11.08 -23.82 1.58
C LEU A 318 -10.00 -23.29 2.53
N GLU A 319 -9.16 -22.37 2.06
CA GLU A 319 -8.13 -21.70 2.88
C GLU A 319 -8.76 -21.07 4.14
N TYR A 320 -9.82 -20.28 3.97
CA TYR A 320 -10.52 -19.64 5.08
C TYR A 320 -11.18 -20.66 6.02
N LYS A 321 -11.75 -21.75 5.50
CA LYS A 321 -12.34 -22.82 6.32
C LYS A 321 -11.27 -23.50 7.18
N LEU A 322 -10.15 -23.91 6.58
CA LEU A 322 -9.07 -24.61 7.28
C LEU A 322 -8.39 -23.71 8.32
N LYS A 323 -8.12 -22.45 7.96
CA LYS A 323 -7.56 -21.47 8.90
C LYS A 323 -8.49 -21.23 10.10
N ARG A 324 -9.80 -21.07 9.88
CA ARG A 324 -10.79 -20.89 10.98
C ARG A 324 -10.88 -22.13 11.86
N ASN A 325 -10.91 -23.33 11.28
CA ASN A 325 -10.94 -24.57 12.05
C ASN A 325 -9.70 -24.74 12.92
N PHE A 326 -8.52 -24.41 12.38
CA PHE A 326 -7.28 -24.44 13.12
C PHE A 326 -7.27 -23.44 14.27
N GLN A 327 -7.66 -22.17 14.03
CA GLN A 327 -7.79 -21.17 15.09
C GLN A 327 -8.78 -21.57 16.18
N ARG A 328 -9.91 -22.18 15.80
CA ARG A 328 -10.90 -22.70 16.75
C ARG A 328 -10.34 -23.87 17.57
N HIS A 329 -9.60 -24.78 16.93
CA HIS A 329 -8.94 -25.87 17.62
C HIS A 329 -7.89 -25.36 18.62
N GLU A 330 -7.05 -24.39 18.22
CA GLU A 330 -6.11 -23.73 19.14
C GLU A 330 -6.83 -23.06 20.32
N GLY A 331 -7.94 -22.35 20.06
CA GLY A 331 -8.77 -21.76 21.11
C GLY A 331 -9.35 -22.80 22.07
N ASN A 332 -9.87 -23.91 21.56
CA ASN A 332 -10.38 -25.01 22.38
C ASN A 332 -9.28 -25.65 23.23
N MET A 333 -8.08 -25.84 22.68
CA MET A 333 -6.92 -26.36 23.40
C MET A 333 -6.48 -25.41 24.52
N LEU A 334 -6.53 -24.11 24.27
CA LEU A 334 -6.27 -23.08 25.28
C LEU A 334 -7.33 -23.11 26.39
N ASP A 335 -8.63 -23.20 26.08
CA ASP A 335 -9.69 -23.29 27.09
C ASP A 335 -9.61 -24.58 27.91
N MET A 336 -9.29 -25.72 27.27
CA MET A 336 -9.03 -26.97 27.97
C MET A 336 -7.81 -26.86 28.89
N CYS A 337 -6.72 -26.25 28.43
CA CYS A 337 -5.54 -26.00 29.26
C CYS A 337 -5.87 -25.09 30.44
N ARG A 338 -6.70 -24.06 30.24
CA ARG A 338 -7.19 -23.18 31.31
C ARG A 338 -7.95 -23.95 32.37
N LYS A 339 -8.82 -24.91 31.98
CA LYS A 339 -9.63 -25.73 32.89
C LYS A 339 -8.83 -26.82 33.61
N THR A 340 -7.92 -27.48 32.91
CA THR A 340 -7.22 -28.69 33.40
C THR A 340 -5.86 -28.38 34.03
N ASN A 341 -5.16 -27.36 33.54
CA ASN A 341 -3.87 -26.92 34.06
C ASN A 341 -3.72 -25.39 33.99
N PRO A 342 -4.44 -24.66 34.87
CA PRO A 342 -4.45 -23.19 34.88
C PRO A 342 -3.04 -22.60 35.01
N ILE A 343 -2.15 -23.27 35.76
CA ILE A 343 -0.76 -22.81 35.98
C ILE A 343 0.02 -22.77 34.66
N VAL A 344 -0.07 -23.83 33.83
CA VAL A 344 0.60 -23.86 32.52
C VAL A 344 -0.05 -22.88 31.55
N PHE A 345 -1.37 -22.75 31.60
CA PHE A 345 -2.11 -21.77 30.81
C PHE A 345 -1.61 -20.34 31.08
N TYR A 346 -1.66 -19.87 32.33
CA TYR A 346 -1.22 -18.53 32.69
C TYR A 346 0.29 -18.33 32.50
N LYS A 347 1.13 -19.36 32.66
CA LYS A 347 2.57 -19.28 32.30
C LYS A 347 2.79 -18.97 30.82
N ARG A 348 1.90 -19.40 29.92
CA ARG A 348 1.98 -19.13 28.48
C ARG A 348 1.66 -17.67 28.13
N PHE A 349 0.88 -16.99 28.97
CA PHE A 349 0.49 -15.58 28.83
C PHE A 349 1.23 -14.64 29.79
N ALA A 350 1.95 -15.19 30.76
CA ALA A 350 2.86 -14.45 31.62
C ALA A 350 4.03 -13.95 30.76
N LYS A 351 3.85 -12.82 30.10
CA LYS A 351 4.97 -12.03 29.58
C LYS A 351 5.95 -11.86 30.75
N LYS A 352 7.24 -12.14 30.49
CA LYS A 352 8.34 -11.75 31.37
C LYS A 352 8.05 -10.33 31.85
N ASN A 353 7.97 -10.14 33.17
CA ASN A 353 7.70 -8.85 33.82
C ASN A 353 8.27 -7.70 32.99
N VAL A 354 7.42 -7.06 32.17
CA VAL A 354 7.76 -5.74 31.65
C VAL A 354 7.81 -4.90 32.91
N LYS A 355 8.99 -4.38 33.27
CA LYS A 355 9.12 -3.39 34.34
C LYS A 355 8.32 -2.16 33.91
N CYS A 356 7.01 -2.20 34.12
CA CYS A 356 6.18 -1.02 34.05
C CYS A 356 6.61 -0.20 35.26
N LYS A 357 7.20 0.98 35.02
CA LYS A 357 7.42 1.95 36.10
C LYS A 357 6.05 2.13 36.76
N SER A 358 5.94 1.86 38.06
CA SER A 358 4.69 2.04 38.78
C SER A 358 4.35 3.53 38.75
N GLN A 359 3.49 3.93 37.81
CA GLN A 359 2.91 5.26 37.85
C GLN A 359 2.00 5.32 39.06
N SER A 360 2.09 6.40 39.81
CA SER A 360 1.28 6.58 41.01
C SER A 360 -0.20 6.77 40.62
N LEU A 361 -1.12 6.32 41.48
CA LEU A 361 -2.58 6.50 41.25
C LEU A 361 -2.97 7.95 40.90
N PRO A 362 -2.35 8.99 41.50
CA PRO A 362 -2.59 10.38 41.14
C PRO A 362 -2.13 10.75 39.72
N GLU A 363 -1.00 10.21 39.25
CA GLU A 363 -0.53 10.41 37.87
C GLU A 363 -1.44 9.73 36.87
N PHE A 364 -1.90 8.52 37.20
CA PHE A 364 -2.86 7.77 36.40
C PHE A 364 -4.19 8.54 36.29
N PHE A 365 -4.74 9.00 37.42
CA PHE A 365 -5.95 9.82 37.45
C PHE A 365 -5.80 11.12 36.64
N LYS A 366 -4.65 11.80 36.77
CA LYS A 366 -4.37 13.03 36.02
C LYS A 366 -4.25 12.78 34.52
N HIS A 367 -3.63 11.68 34.11
CA HIS A 367 -3.54 11.28 32.71
C HIS A 367 -4.92 11.11 32.09
N PHE A 368 -5.80 10.33 32.71
CA PHE A 368 -7.16 10.10 32.19
C PHE A 368 -8.06 11.32 32.30
N LYS A 369 -7.91 12.13 33.35
CA LYS A 369 -8.62 13.41 33.47
C LYS A 369 -8.23 14.37 32.36
N ASN A 370 -6.95 14.44 32.00
CA ASN A 370 -6.48 15.25 30.88
C ASN A 370 -6.99 14.70 29.54
N LEU A 371 -7.05 13.38 29.39
CA LEU A 371 -7.61 12.72 28.20
C LEU A 371 -9.10 13.05 28.02
N ALA A 372 -9.88 13.04 29.10
CA ALA A 372 -11.31 13.34 29.10
C ALA A 372 -11.63 14.85 29.06
N SER A 373 -10.64 15.70 29.34
CA SER A 373 -10.80 17.17 29.32
C SER A 373 -10.16 17.82 28.10
N ALA A 374 -9.63 17.02 27.16
CA ALA A 374 -9.15 17.55 25.90
C ALA A 374 -10.37 18.09 25.13
N PRO A 375 -10.39 19.38 24.75
CA PRO A 375 -11.45 19.91 23.89
C PRO A 375 -11.38 19.19 22.55
N ASP A 376 -12.55 18.77 22.04
CA ASP A 376 -12.71 18.09 20.75
C ASP A 376 -11.80 18.73 19.70
N CYS A 377 -10.71 18.03 19.37
CA CYS A 377 -9.99 18.22 18.13
C CYS A 377 -10.51 17.15 17.17
N ASP A 378 -11.11 17.66 16.10
CA ASP A 378 -11.64 17.01 14.91
C ASP A 378 -11.14 15.57 14.64
N ASP A 379 -12.13 14.70 14.47
CA ASP A 379 -12.24 13.66 13.45
C ASP A 379 -10.94 13.20 12.75
N ASP A 380 -10.42 12.03 13.14
CA ASP A 380 -9.88 11.08 12.17
C ASP A 380 -9.55 9.70 12.78
N MET A 381 -9.99 8.67 12.06
CA MET A 381 -9.47 7.29 12.04
C MET A 381 -9.84 6.30 13.16
N LEU A 382 -11.03 5.68 13.05
CA LEU A 382 -11.17 4.21 13.10
C LEU A 382 -12.40 3.77 12.28
N ASN A 383 -12.22 3.59 10.97
CA ASN A 383 -13.17 2.86 10.12
C ASN A 383 -13.21 1.39 10.53
N PHE A 384 -14.19 1.01 11.35
CA PHE A 384 -14.61 -0.37 11.54
C PHE A 384 -15.58 -0.77 10.42
N ASP A 385 -15.28 -1.90 9.79
CA ASP A 385 -16.04 -2.53 8.71
C ASP A 385 -17.52 -2.82 9.11
N PRO A 386 -18.51 -2.17 8.47
CA PRO A 386 -19.93 -2.36 8.78
C PRO A 386 -20.48 -3.75 8.42
N ASP A 387 -19.80 -4.53 7.57
CA ASP A 387 -20.30 -5.84 7.12
C ASP A 387 -20.03 -6.96 8.15
N PHE A 388 -19.34 -6.66 9.26
CA PHE A 388 -19.10 -7.63 10.33
C PHE A 388 -20.28 -7.79 11.32
N ILE A 389 -21.20 -6.82 11.41
CA ILE A 389 -22.29 -6.84 12.41
C ILE A 389 -23.55 -7.56 11.92
N ALA A 390 -23.71 -7.79 10.61
CA ALA A 390 -24.92 -8.43 10.08
C ALA A 390 -25.09 -9.92 10.48
N ASN A 391 -24.08 -10.55 11.08
CA ASN A 391 -24.16 -11.94 11.58
C ASN A 391 -23.97 -12.09 13.11
N SER A 392 -24.10 -10.99 13.87
CA SER A 392 -23.98 -10.98 15.33
C SER A 392 -25.31 -10.58 16.01
N SER A 393 -26.43 -11.14 15.55
CA SER A 393 -27.70 -11.02 16.29
C SER A 393 -27.74 -12.03 17.43
N SER A 394 -27.07 -11.72 18.54
CA SER A 394 -27.47 -12.08 19.92
C SER A 394 -26.32 -11.74 20.89
N ALA A 395 -26.26 -10.49 21.33
CA ALA A 395 -25.74 -10.03 22.63
C ALA A 395 -25.51 -8.50 22.56
N VAL A 396 -26.57 -7.73 22.31
CA VAL A 396 -26.59 -6.34 22.75
C VAL A 396 -27.29 -6.40 24.10
N PHE A 397 -26.53 -6.26 25.17
CA PHE A 397 -27.10 -6.14 26.51
C PHE A 397 -27.42 -4.67 26.71
N ASP A 398 -28.67 -4.28 26.43
CA ASP A 398 -29.16 -2.90 26.61
C ASP A 398 -28.91 -2.38 28.04
N GLU A 399 -28.73 -3.30 28.99
CA GLU A 399 -28.35 -3.08 30.38
C GLU A 399 -27.00 -2.35 30.54
N LEU A 400 -26.05 -2.52 29.59
CA LEU A 400 -24.72 -1.90 29.65
C LEU A 400 -24.71 -0.43 29.22
N ASP A 401 -25.74 0.02 28.52
CA ASP A 401 -25.89 1.40 28.05
C ASP A 401 -26.77 2.26 28.99
N MET A 402 -27.23 1.68 30.10
CA MET A 402 -27.99 2.40 31.13
C MET A 402 -27.08 2.96 32.23
N TYR A 403 -27.49 4.10 32.81
CA TYR A 403 -26.83 4.65 33.99
C TYR A 403 -26.97 3.68 35.17
N ILE A 404 -25.84 3.31 35.77
CA ILE A 404 -25.80 2.45 36.97
C ILE A 404 -26.62 3.13 38.08
N SER A 405 -27.68 2.45 38.51
CA SER A 405 -28.58 2.97 39.54
C SER A 405 -28.10 2.63 40.95
N GLU A 406 -28.42 3.47 41.93
CA GLU A 406 -28.06 3.24 43.33
C GLU A 406 -28.66 1.91 43.87
N SER A 407 -29.85 1.53 43.40
CA SER A 407 -30.49 0.25 43.70
C SER A 407 -29.69 -0.96 43.20
N GLU A 408 -29.10 -0.86 42.01
CA GLU A 408 -28.33 -1.94 41.39
C GLU A 408 -26.99 -2.18 42.09
N VAL A 409 -26.35 -1.09 42.55
CA VAL A 409 -25.15 -1.16 43.40
C VAL A 409 -25.48 -1.82 44.74
N VAL A 410 -26.60 -1.45 45.37
CA VAL A 410 -27.03 -2.05 46.64
C VAL A 410 -27.32 -3.55 46.50
N ASP A 411 -27.93 -3.98 45.41
CA ASP A 411 -28.20 -5.41 45.18
C ASP A 411 -26.95 -6.21 44.82
N CYS A 412 -26.02 -5.64 44.06
CA CYS A 412 -24.70 -6.24 43.84
C CYS A 412 -23.91 -6.40 45.16
N ILE A 413 -23.98 -5.42 46.07
CA ILE A 413 -23.33 -5.49 47.38
C ILE A 413 -23.96 -6.57 48.27
N LYS A 414 -25.27 -6.80 48.19
CA LYS A 414 -25.92 -7.91 48.92
C LYS A 414 -25.42 -9.27 48.44
N ASN A 415 -25.19 -9.43 47.14
CA ASN A 415 -24.69 -10.66 46.53
C ASN A 415 -23.21 -10.93 46.78
N LEU A 416 -22.45 -9.95 47.29
CA LEU A 416 -21.04 -10.11 47.69
C LEU A 416 -20.85 -10.66 49.12
N LYS A 417 -21.93 -10.84 49.89
CA LYS A 417 -21.90 -11.40 51.26
C LYS A 417 -22.37 -12.85 51.37
N THR A 418 -22.38 -13.58 50.27
CA THR A 418 -22.39 -15.05 50.19
C THR A 418 -21.18 -15.50 49.40
#